data_AF-A0A1Y4MJJ2-F1
#
_entry.id   AF-A0A1Y4MJJ2-F1
#
_cell.length_a   1.000
_cell.length_b   1.000
_cell.length_c   1.000
_cell.angle_alpha   90.00
_cell.angle_beta   90.00
_cell.angle_gamma   90.00
#
_symmetry.space_group_name_H-M   'P 1'
#
loop_
_entity.id
_entity.type
_entity.pdbx_description
1 polymer ?
#
loop_
_entity_poly.entity_id
_entity_poly.type
_entity_poly.pdbx_seq_one_letter_code
_entity_poly.pdbx_strand_id
1 'polypeptide(L)'
;MSETTKKPAQRRSRAKPKTALKARSDAGTPLCAVFTAGPTTIRTGPGRGFEAAGEAAAGDWLLALPAKDGWSEVAAVAGGAFIRGYVPESSFSKHGKPASRTRAYPATCRTAGTEVKAGPGHTYGSDGALDEGAPVIAMPRRVGWCPVATFLGGRFVTGFVPAAAVKGR
;
A
#
# COMPACT_ATOMS: atom_id res chain seq x y z
N MET A 1 46.75 -4.14 49.70
CA MET A 1 47.41 -3.73 48.45
C MET A 1 46.38 -3.69 47.35
N SER A 2 46.41 -2.60 46.60
CA SER A 2 45.45 -2.17 45.59
C SER A 2 45.40 -3.10 44.38
N GLU A 3 44.22 -3.29 43.77
CA GLU A 3 44.14 -3.46 42.33
C GLU A 3 42.76 -3.04 41.79
N THR A 4 42.81 -2.11 40.83
CA THR A 4 41.69 -1.59 40.06
C THR A 4 41.52 -2.43 38.81
N THR A 5 40.29 -2.75 38.38
CA THR A 5 40.02 -2.94 36.95
C THR A 5 38.55 -2.83 36.56
N LYS A 6 38.30 -1.76 35.79
CA LYS A 6 37.37 -1.52 34.67
C LYS A 6 36.16 -2.43 34.47
N LYS A 7 34.98 -1.81 34.62
CA LYS A 7 33.69 -2.22 34.05
C LYS A 7 33.66 -1.96 32.52
N PRO A 8 33.32 -2.94 31.66
CA PRO A 8 32.93 -2.65 30.29
C PRO A 8 31.43 -2.40 30.19
N ALA A 9 31.05 -1.31 29.52
CA ALA A 9 29.68 -0.98 29.17
C ALA A 9 29.10 -1.99 28.17
N GLN A 10 27.91 -2.53 28.49
CA GLN A 10 27.15 -3.38 27.57
C GLN A 10 26.64 -2.56 26.38
N ARG A 11 27.23 -2.82 25.20
CA ARG A 11 26.73 -2.40 23.90
C ARG A 11 25.42 -3.14 23.61
N ARG A 12 24.28 -2.48 23.81
CA ARG A 12 22.95 -2.98 23.39
C ARG A 12 22.89 -3.03 21.86
N SER A 13 23.15 -4.20 21.30
CA SER A 13 22.81 -4.52 19.91
C SER A 13 21.29 -4.61 19.79
N ARG A 14 20.65 -3.58 19.23
CA ARG A 14 19.21 -3.56 18.90
C ARG A 14 18.96 -4.59 17.79
N ALA A 15 18.57 -5.80 18.17
CA ALA A 15 18.09 -6.80 17.23
C ALA A 15 16.82 -6.27 16.53
N LYS A 16 16.88 -6.08 15.20
CA LYS A 16 15.69 -5.93 14.35
C LYS A 16 14.85 -7.21 14.52
N PRO A 17 13.58 -7.13 14.93
CA PRO A 17 12.81 -8.34 15.19
C PRO A 17 12.52 -9.08 13.88
N LYS A 18 12.95 -10.34 13.82
CA LYS A 18 12.75 -11.35 12.77
C LYS A 18 11.27 -11.81 12.62
N THR A 19 10.31 -11.02 13.10
CA THR A 19 8.87 -11.36 13.13
C THR A 19 8.15 -11.06 11.80
N ALA A 20 8.80 -10.36 10.88
CA ALA A 20 8.19 -9.88 9.63
C ALA A 20 7.85 -10.97 8.59
N LEU A 21 8.25 -12.23 8.81
CA LEU A 21 8.00 -13.31 7.85
C LEU A 21 6.68 -14.06 8.12
N LYS A 22 6.25 -14.15 9.39
CA LYS A 22 5.08 -14.97 9.77
C LYS A 22 3.74 -14.24 9.64
N ALA A 23 3.75 -12.91 9.57
CA ALA A 23 2.54 -12.10 9.35
C ALA A 23 2.09 -12.04 7.87
N ARG A 24 2.89 -12.56 6.93
CA ARG A 24 2.65 -12.43 5.47
C ARG A 24 1.51 -13.29 4.92
N SER A 25 1.01 -14.27 5.70
CA SER A 25 0.05 -15.28 5.24
C SER A 25 -1.40 -15.07 5.70
N ASP A 26 -1.65 -14.18 6.68
CA ASP A 26 -2.99 -13.89 7.23
C ASP A 26 -3.57 -12.56 6.71
N ALA A 27 -2.92 -11.93 5.74
CA ALA A 27 -3.40 -10.68 5.18
C ALA A 27 -4.66 -10.96 4.35
N GLY A 28 -5.83 -10.69 4.92
CA GLY A 28 -7.11 -10.84 4.24
C GLY A 28 -7.20 -10.01 2.95
N THR A 29 -8.18 -10.31 2.10
CA THR A 29 -8.31 -9.67 0.78
C THR A 29 -8.43 -8.14 0.91
N PRO A 30 -7.61 -7.35 0.19
CA PRO A 30 -7.74 -5.90 0.20
C PRO A 30 -9.08 -5.45 -0.41
N LEU A 31 -9.55 -4.30 0.02
CA LEU A 31 -10.75 -3.65 -0.50
C LEU A 31 -10.43 -2.26 -1.07
N CYS A 32 -11.14 -1.85 -2.12
CA CYS A 32 -11.12 -0.47 -2.59
C CYS A 32 -11.99 0.41 -1.67
N ALA A 33 -11.46 1.55 -1.24
CA ALA A 33 -12.15 2.52 -0.41
C ALA A 33 -11.71 3.95 -0.74
N VAL A 34 -12.38 4.91 -0.12
CA VAL A 34 -12.09 6.34 -0.24
C VAL A 34 -11.87 6.94 1.15
N PHE A 35 -10.89 7.82 1.30
CA PHE A 35 -10.73 8.61 2.52
C PHE A 35 -11.96 9.49 2.75
N THR A 36 -12.58 9.39 3.92
CA THR A 36 -13.83 10.09 4.27
C THR A 36 -13.59 11.47 4.87
N ALA A 37 -12.42 11.68 5.49
CA ALA A 37 -12.00 12.94 6.09
C ALA A 37 -10.54 13.26 5.71
N GLY A 38 -10.17 14.53 5.77
CA GLY A 38 -8.82 14.98 5.41
C GLY A 38 -8.40 16.25 6.15
N PRO A 39 -7.08 16.49 6.29
CA PRO A 39 -6.00 15.58 5.91
C PRO A 39 -5.89 14.37 6.86
N THR A 40 -5.65 13.18 6.29
CA THR A 40 -5.36 11.95 7.03
C THR A 40 -3.89 11.60 6.84
N THR A 41 -3.14 11.52 7.94
CA THR A 41 -1.74 11.09 7.92
C THR A 41 -1.64 9.59 7.66
N ILE A 42 -0.95 9.22 6.58
CA ILE A 42 -0.53 7.84 6.29
C ILE A 42 0.79 7.62 7.03
N ARG A 43 0.84 6.61 7.91
CA ARG A 43 2.00 6.36 8.79
C ARG A 43 2.82 5.16 8.32
N THR A 44 4.10 5.15 8.68
CA THR A 44 5.03 4.06 8.37
C THR A 44 4.76 2.76 9.15
N GLY A 45 3.90 2.81 10.18
CA GLY A 45 3.47 1.65 10.97
C GLY A 45 2.14 1.90 11.68
N PRO A 46 1.53 0.85 12.25
CA PRO A 46 0.24 0.95 12.94
C PRO A 46 0.40 1.67 14.28
N GLY A 47 -0.09 2.90 14.37
CA GLY A 47 -0.06 3.69 15.60
C GLY A 47 0.38 5.13 15.41
N ARG A 48 -0.04 6.01 16.32
CA ARG A 48 0.28 7.45 16.27
C ARG A 48 1.75 7.79 16.54
N GLY A 49 2.54 6.85 17.04
CA GLY A 49 3.97 7.03 17.30
C GLY A 49 4.88 6.74 16.10
N PHE A 50 4.34 6.26 14.98
CA PHE A 50 5.11 6.02 13.75
C PHE A 50 5.18 7.27 12.89
N GLU A 51 6.30 7.46 12.21
CA GLU A 51 6.53 8.60 11.31
C GLU A 51 5.49 8.69 10.19
N ALA A 52 5.23 9.91 9.72
CA ALA A 52 4.41 10.14 8.54
C ALA A 52 5.13 9.65 7.27
N ALA A 53 4.46 8.80 6.50
CA ALA A 53 4.86 8.42 5.15
C ALA A 53 4.27 9.39 4.10
N GLY A 54 3.18 10.08 4.45
CA GLY A 54 2.52 11.07 3.61
C GLY A 54 1.15 11.44 4.17
N GLU A 55 0.39 12.21 3.40
CA GLU A 55 -0.97 12.62 3.76
C GLU A 55 -1.91 12.41 2.59
N ALA A 56 -3.13 11.95 2.88
CA ALA A 56 -4.22 11.86 1.92
C ALA A 56 -5.33 12.84 2.30
N ALA A 57 -5.97 13.41 1.29
CA ALA A 57 -7.12 14.27 1.48
C ALA A 57 -8.42 13.48 1.32
N ALA A 58 -9.52 14.03 1.85
CA ALA A 58 -10.85 13.46 1.66
C ALA A 58 -11.13 13.26 0.16
N GLY A 59 -11.70 12.11 -0.18
CA GLY A 59 -12.00 11.73 -1.55
C GLY A 59 -10.84 11.06 -2.31
N ASP A 60 -9.66 10.89 -1.72
CA ASP A 60 -8.56 10.13 -2.32
C ASP A 60 -8.81 8.62 -2.22
N TRP A 61 -8.41 7.87 -3.26
CA TRP A 61 -8.60 6.42 -3.36
C TRP A 61 -7.49 5.64 -2.66
N LEU A 62 -7.86 4.49 -2.09
CA LEU A 62 -6.94 3.55 -1.49
C LEU A 62 -7.40 2.09 -1.66
N LEU A 63 -6.43 1.18 -1.61
CA LEU A 63 -6.65 -0.19 -1.16
C LEU A 63 -6.36 -0.27 0.33
N ALA A 64 -7.18 -1.03 1.07
CA ALA A 64 -6.97 -1.29 2.48
C ALA A 64 -7.09 -2.79 2.80
N LEU A 65 -6.18 -3.31 3.62
CA LEU A 65 -6.37 -4.61 4.27
C LEU A 65 -7.38 -4.50 5.43
N PRO A 66 -8.02 -5.62 5.82
CA PRO A 66 -8.80 -5.66 7.05
C PRO A 66 -8.01 -5.09 8.23
N ALA A 67 -8.66 -4.25 9.03
CA ALA A 67 -8.00 -3.60 10.14
C ALA A 67 -7.54 -4.61 11.19
N LYS A 68 -6.38 -4.36 11.76
CA LYS A 68 -5.87 -5.05 12.95
C LYS A 68 -5.60 -4.02 14.02
N ASP A 69 -6.20 -4.21 15.20
CA ASP A 69 -6.09 -3.30 16.33
C ASP A 69 -6.46 -1.83 15.96
N GLY A 70 -7.46 -1.68 15.09
CA GLY A 70 -7.96 -0.38 14.62
C GLY A 70 -7.13 0.30 13.52
N TRP A 71 -6.09 -0.36 13.00
CA TRP A 71 -5.24 0.17 11.91
C TRP A 71 -5.29 -0.75 10.69
N SER A 72 -5.42 -0.16 9.51
CA SER A 72 -5.32 -0.87 8.23
C SER A 72 -4.01 -0.52 7.55
N GLU A 73 -3.31 -1.52 7.00
CA GLU A 73 -2.29 -1.28 5.99
C GLU A 73 -2.97 -0.90 4.67
N VAL A 74 -2.41 0.09 3.97
CA VAL A 74 -3.01 0.68 2.78
C VAL A 74 -1.99 0.98 1.69
N ALA A 75 -2.48 1.05 0.46
CA ALA A 75 -1.84 1.75 -0.65
C ALA A 75 -2.82 2.78 -1.21
N ALA A 76 -2.48 4.06 -1.08
CA ALA A 76 -3.30 5.19 -1.48
C ALA A 76 -2.73 5.90 -2.69
N VAL A 77 -3.58 6.62 -3.42
CA VAL A 77 -3.14 7.66 -4.37
C VAL A 77 -3.40 9.01 -3.75
N ALA A 78 -2.33 9.68 -3.32
CA ALA A 78 -2.39 10.99 -2.69
C ALA A 78 -1.39 11.93 -3.37
N GLY A 79 -1.79 13.18 -3.62
CA GLY A 79 -0.95 14.15 -4.33
C GLY A 79 -0.51 13.70 -5.74
N GLY A 80 -1.22 12.77 -6.37
CA GLY A 80 -0.85 12.21 -7.68
C GLY A 80 0.23 11.13 -7.65
N ALA A 81 0.62 10.64 -6.46
CA ALA A 81 1.59 9.57 -6.28
C ALA A 81 1.00 8.43 -5.45
N PHE A 82 1.56 7.23 -5.59
CA PHE A 82 1.23 6.11 -4.72
C PHE A 82 1.97 6.24 -3.39
N ILE A 83 1.24 6.10 -2.27
CA ILE A 83 1.80 6.11 -0.92
C ILE A 83 1.33 4.85 -0.21
N ARG A 84 2.26 4.14 0.42
CA ARG A 84 1.97 2.96 1.25
C ARG A 84 2.15 3.29 2.73
N GLY A 85 1.35 2.67 3.58
CA GLY A 85 1.51 2.80 5.03
C GLY A 85 0.29 2.31 5.78
N TYR A 86 0.02 2.93 6.92
CA TYR A 86 -1.05 2.56 7.83
C TYR A 86 -1.91 3.78 8.17
N VAL A 87 -3.22 3.57 8.27
CA VAL A 87 -4.20 4.58 8.69
C VAL A 87 -5.20 3.97 9.66
N PRO A 88 -5.84 4.78 10.53
CA PRO A 88 -6.96 4.31 11.33
C PRO A 88 -8.10 3.83 10.43
N GLU A 89 -8.74 2.72 10.78
CA GLU A 89 -9.86 2.14 10.02
C GLU A 89 -11.00 3.16 9.78
N SER A 90 -11.25 4.03 10.76
CA SER A 90 -12.29 5.08 10.68
C SER A 90 -12.01 6.19 9.66
N SER A 91 -10.83 6.20 9.02
CA SER A 91 -10.42 7.27 8.10
C SER A 91 -10.96 7.10 6.68
N PHE A 92 -11.53 5.93 6.36
CA PHE A 92 -11.99 5.62 5.01
C PHE A 92 -13.30 4.82 5.02
N SER A 93 -13.94 4.73 3.86
CA SER A 93 -15.15 3.94 3.65
C SER A 93 -15.21 3.35 2.25
N LYS A 94 -15.75 2.13 2.13
CA LYS A 94 -16.11 1.49 0.85
C LYS A 94 -17.18 2.28 0.09
N HIS A 95 -18.02 3.01 0.82
CA HIS A 95 -19.14 3.77 0.28
C HIS A 95 -18.84 5.28 0.25
N GLY A 96 -17.59 5.66 0.47
CA GLY A 96 -17.14 7.04 0.37
C GLY A 96 -17.27 7.58 -1.06
N LYS A 97 -17.44 8.90 -1.17
CA LYS A 97 -17.51 9.58 -2.47
C LYS A 97 -16.11 10.09 -2.86
N PRO A 98 -15.57 9.70 -4.02
CA PRO A 98 -14.30 10.23 -4.47
C PRO A 98 -14.41 11.72 -4.78
N ALA A 99 -13.33 12.47 -4.58
CA ALA A 99 -13.29 13.87 -4.96
C ALA A 99 -13.15 14.00 -6.47
N SER A 100 -13.83 14.95 -7.11
CA SER A 100 -13.73 15.19 -8.56
C SER A 100 -12.31 15.50 -9.05
N ARG A 101 -11.43 16.00 -8.16
CA ARG A 101 -10.01 16.24 -8.42
C ARG A 101 -9.19 14.96 -8.57
N THR A 102 -9.63 13.85 -7.99
CA THR A 102 -8.86 12.60 -8.06
C THR A 102 -8.95 12.02 -9.45
N ARG A 103 -7.80 11.71 -10.03
CA ARG A 103 -7.73 11.02 -11.33
C ARG A 103 -7.59 9.51 -11.16
N ALA A 104 -7.31 9.06 -9.94
CA ALA A 104 -7.30 7.65 -9.59
C ALA A 104 -8.72 7.10 -9.57
N TYR A 105 -8.85 5.81 -9.81
CA TYR A 105 -10.14 5.13 -9.81
C TYR A 105 -9.96 3.67 -9.38
N PRO A 106 -10.96 3.07 -8.71
CA PRO A 106 -10.94 1.66 -8.36
C PRO A 106 -11.21 0.85 -9.62
N ALA A 107 -10.54 -0.28 -9.74
CA ALA A 107 -10.74 -1.20 -10.84
C ALA A 107 -10.42 -2.63 -10.41
N THR A 108 -10.70 -3.57 -11.30
CA THR A 108 -10.30 -4.96 -11.16
C THR A 108 -9.52 -5.44 -12.38
N CYS A 109 -8.68 -6.43 -12.16
CA CYS A 109 -8.00 -7.13 -13.24
C CYS A 109 -9.02 -7.94 -14.07
N ARG A 110 -8.93 -7.86 -15.41
CA ARG A 110 -9.82 -8.57 -16.35
C ARG A 110 -9.34 -9.96 -16.74
N THR A 111 -8.06 -10.24 -16.56
CA THR A 111 -7.45 -11.43 -17.14
C THR A 111 -6.44 -11.97 -16.15
N ALA A 112 -6.64 -13.21 -15.72
CA ALA A 112 -5.68 -13.91 -14.88
C ALA A 112 -4.30 -13.99 -15.59
N GLY A 113 -3.23 -13.89 -14.82
CA GLY A 113 -1.87 -13.86 -15.37
C GLY A 113 -1.41 -12.47 -15.84
N THR A 114 -2.16 -11.40 -15.56
CA THR A 114 -1.73 -10.04 -15.90
C THR A 114 -0.53 -9.63 -15.05
N GLU A 115 0.64 -9.50 -15.67
CA GLU A 115 1.87 -9.11 -15.00
C GLU A 115 1.86 -7.65 -14.53
N VAL A 116 2.30 -7.42 -13.30
CA VAL A 116 2.55 -6.08 -12.74
C VAL A 116 3.99 -5.71 -13.03
N LYS A 117 4.19 -4.89 -14.06
CA LYS A 117 5.50 -4.47 -14.57
C LYS A 117 6.08 -3.31 -13.76
N ALA A 118 7.39 -3.27 -13.63
CA ALA A 118 8.11 -2.15 -13.02
C ALA A 118 8.06 -0.85 -13.88
N GLY A 119 7.72 -0.96 -15.17
CA GLY A 119 7.59 0.16 -16.09
C GLY A 119 6.54 -0.10 -17.19
N PRO A 120 6.18 0.93 -17.98
CA PRO A 120 5.15 0.83 -19.01
C PRO A 120 5.68 0.13 -20.26
N GLY A 121 5.79 -1.21 -20.21
CA GLY A 121 6.26 -2.03 -21.32
C GLY A 121 6.46 -3.50 -20.93
N HIS A 122 6.47 -4.38 -21.93
CA HIS A 122 6.61 -5.83 -21.70
C HIS A 122 8.02 -6.25 -21.26
N THR A 123 9.05 -5.47 -21.61
CA THR A 123 10.46 -5.75 -21.34
C THR A 123 10.89 -5.41 -19.90
N TYR A 124 10.06 -4.69 -19.15
CA TYR A 124 10.33 -4.42 -17.74
C TYR A 124 10.16 -5.69 -16.91
N GLY A 125 10.92 -5.77 -15.80
CA GLY A 125 10.72 -6.80 -14.79
C GLY A 125 9.31 -6.78 -14.21
N SER A 126 8.89 -7.92 -13.66
CA SER A 126 7.55 -8.11 -13.08
C SER A 126 7.68 -8.41 -11.58
N ASP A 127 6.81 -7.79 -10.77
CA ASP A 127 6.65 -8.13 -9.35
C ASP A 127 5.74 -9.35 -9.13
N GLY A 128 5.15 -9.88 -10.20
CA GLY A 128 4.27 -11.04 -10.26
C GLY A 128 3.03 -10.78 -11.10
N ALA A 129 2.07 -11.71 -11.07
CA ALA A 129 0.86 -11.64 -11.89
C ALA A 129 -0.41 -11.56 -11.03
N LEU A 130 -1.38 -10.80 -11.52
CA LEU A 130 -2.70 -10.66 -10.93
C LEU A 130 -3.64 -11.76 -11.42
N ASP A 131 -4.46 -12.27 -10.51
CA ASP A 131 -5.62 -13.08 -10.83
C ASP A 131 -6.75 -12.21 -11.41
N GLU A 132 -7.67 -12.84 -12.13
CA GLU A 132 -8.89 -12.17 -12.57
C GLU A 132 -9.72 -11.69 -11.37
N GLY A 133 -10.26 -10.49 -11.45
CA GLY A 133 -11.02 -9.87 -10.37
C GLY A 133 -10.17 -9.23 -9.27
N ALA A 134 -8.84 -9.41 -9.27
CA ALA A 134 -7.97 -8.80 -8.28
C ALA A 134 -8.15 -7.27 -8.23
N PRO A 135 -8.39 -6.67 -7.04
CA PRO A 135 -8.67 -5.25 -6.92
C PRO A 135 -7.40 -4.41 -7.10
N VAL A 136 -7.54 -3.30 -7.81
CA VAL A 136 -6.47 -2.32 -8.02
C VAL A 136 -7.00 -0.90 -7.85
N ILE A 137 -6.15 0.03 -7.43
CA ILE A 137 -6.37 1.45 -7.71
C ILE A 137 -5.50 1.83 -8.89
N ALA A 138 -6.12 2.31 -9.96
CA ALA A 138 -5.46 2.70 -11.20
C ALA A 138 -5.41 4.21 -11.36
N MET A 139 -4.34 4.70 -11.99
CA MET A 139 -4.25 6.07 -12.49
C MET A 139 -4.46 6.10 -14.02
N PRO A 140 -4.76 7.27 -14.62
CA PRO A 140 -5.02 7.37 -16.06
C PRO A 140 -3.92 6.79 -16.93
N ARG A 141 -4.34 6.18 -18.04
CA ARG A 141 -3.49 5.54 -19.06
C ARG A 141 -2.36 6.45 -19.51
N ARG A 142 -1.16 5.88 -19.58
CA ARG A 142 0.00 6.43 -20.30
C ARG A 142 0.42 5.40 -21.34
N VAL A 143 0.24 5.73 -22.63
CA VAL A 143 0.78 4.95 -23.77
C VAL A 143 0.45 3.44 -23.70
N GLY A 144 -0.81 3.05 -23.47
CA GLY A 144 -1.17 1.62 -23.40
C GLY A 144 -1.08 0.98 -22.02
N TRP A 145 -0.49 1.64 -21.03
CA TRP A 145 -0.27 1.12 -19.68
C TRP A 145 -0.95 1.99 -18.62
N CYS A 146 -1.42 1.38 -17.55
CA CYS A 146 -1.97 2.08 -16.40
C CYS A 146 -1.03 1.88 -15.20
N PRO A 147 -0.57 2.96 -14.54
CA PRO A 147 0.02 2.84 -13.22
C PRO A 147 -1.04 2.32 -12.24
N VAL A 148 -0.67 1.36 -11.40
CA VAL A 148 -1.57 0.73 -10.43
C VAL A 148 -0.90 0.53 -9.08
N ALA A 149 -1.71 0.54 -8.03
CA ALA A 149 -1.41 -0.10 -6.75
C ALA A 149 -2.31 -1.33 -6.58
N THR A 150 -1.74 -2.42 -6.08
CA THR A 150 -2.41 -3.72 -5.88
C THR A 150 -1.83 -4.44 -4.67
N PHE A 151 -2.48 -5.50 -4.21
CA PHE A 151 -1.93 -6.42 -3.21
C PHE A 151 -1.54 -7.73 -3.90
N LEU A 152 -0.26 -8.08 -3.81
CA LEU A 152 0.31 -9.22 -4.51
C LEU A 152 1.40 -9.86 -3.64
N GLY A 153 1.34 -11.18 -3.48
CA GLY A 153 2.33 -11.94 -2.70
C GLY A 153 2.44 -11.49 -1.24
N GLY A 154 1.31 -11.10 -0.62
CA GLY A 154 1.27 -10.69 0.78
C GLY A 154 1.77 -9.26 1.07
N ARG A 155 1.89 -8.41 0.05
CA ARG A 155 2.30 -7.01 0.20
C ARG A 155 1.59 -6.10 -0.81
N PHE A 156 1.48 -4.82 -0.48
CA PHE A 156 1.13 -3.82 -1.49
C PHE A 156 2.30 -3.62 -2.47
N VAL A 157 1.97 -3.58 -3.76
CA VAL A 157 2.89 -3.37 -4.88
C VAL A 157 2.36 -2.23 -5.73
N THR A 158 3.28 -1.40 -6.25
CA THR A 158 2.98 -0.38 -7.25
C THR A 158 3.70 -0.73 -8.54
N GLY A 159 3.04 -0.58 -9.68
CA GLY A 159 3.64 -0.87 -10.97
C GLY A 159 2.74 -0.47 -12.13
N PHE A 160 2.89 -1.14 -13.25
CA PHE A 160 2.16 -0.88 -14.48
C PHE A 160 1.53 -2.15 -15.00
N VAL A 161 0.29 -2.05 -15.46
CA VAL A 161 -0.42 -3.14 -16.15
C VAL A 161 -0.93 -2.65 -17.50
N PRO A 162 -1.14 -3.53 -18.50
CA PRO A 162 -1.77 -3.13 -19.75
C PRO A 162 -3.13 -2.50 -19.47
N ALA A 163 -3.43 -1.37 -20.10
CA ALA A 163 -4.70 -0.67 -19.89
C ALA A 163 -5.91 -1.54 -20.26
N ALA A 164 -5.75 -2.45 -21.23
CA ALA A 164 -6.77 -3.41 -21.63
C ALA A 164 -7.10 -4.43 -20.54
N ALA A 165 -6.21 -4.65 -19.56
CA ALA A 165 -6.40 -5.58 -18.46
C ALA A 165 -7.16 -4.96 -17.27
N VAL A 166 -7.49 -3.66 -17.31
CA VAL A 166 -8.14 -2.95 -16.19
C VAL A 166 -9.63 -2.71 -16.49
N LYS A 167 -10.53 -3.13 -15.58
CA LYS A 167 -11.98 -2.88 -15.63
C LYS A 167 -12.40 -1.94 -14.50
N GLY A 168 -12.88 -0.73 -14.79
CA GLY A 168 -13.34 0.18 -13.73
C GLY A 168 -13.40 1.67 -14.10
N ARG A 169 -13.53 2.00 -15.38
CA ARG A 169 -13.87 3.35 -15.83
C ARG A 169 -15.29 3.38 -16.33
#